data_AF-A0AAY4DQK2-F1
#
_entry.id   AF-A0AAY4DQK2-F1
#
_cell.length_a   1.000
_cell.length_b   1.000
_cell.length_c   1.000
_cell.angle_alpha   90.00
_cell.angle_beta   90.00
_cell.angle_gamma   90.00
#
_symmetry.space_group_name_H-M   'P 1'
#
loop_
_entity.id
_entity.type
_entity.pdbx_description
1 polymer ?
#
loop_
_entity_poly.entity_id
_entity_poly.type
_entity_poly.pdbx_seq_one_letter_code
_entity_poly.pdbx_strand_id
1 'polypeptide(L)'
;MRRYAASAPVLVLILVQMGHACLDSQSAYRFTGTVCRLTYPAALVLNEKTTKVIEAAFQHARYPSIEGEKSMSIFGKVDYGLHNLEIYNLSIGRSEVELRPNEGVGIAISNVSAVFKGRFTYAYSWLISVSQSVDFEIESHIDLAINPRLYCGRGKVAADTSDCHLIFHKLNLHLQGDREPGWLKRIFTEFVSLTVQLVVKGQVCSEINSVANILSDFIQETAENFLSDGGIGVDISVTSAPVITSNYIESYHKGLTFYNNTKAVITASVFNPAQLGEERMLYFWISDEVMQPLMTAAHLDGRFVRYISGQELTLLFSAPVLKVWSVSAPDLWTTPDGTHVKAMAAVEMTSGSGASSLYVEMVRKALISFFRKQKECVHKQCVCVYFSSFVLDLEHGITTLLDRQGLNLFDIMNHDVIPQNGYVLIQMDFGFPHHLLVEFLRKTLE
;
A
#
# COMPACT_ATOMS: atom_id res chain seq x y z
N MET A 1 -37.76 14.58 -63.65
CA MET A 1 -38.44 13.46 -62.95
C MET A 1 -37.50 12.91 -61.89
N ARG A 2 -38.02 12.76 -60.67
CA ARG A 2 -37.33 12.42 -59.43
C ARG A 2 -36.50 11.14 -59.54
N ARG A 3 -35.28 11.15 -58.98
CA ARG A 3 -34.64 9.95 -58.43
C ARG A 3 -34.43 10.17 -56.94
N TYR A 4 -35.16 9.41 -56.13
CA TYR A 4 -34.98 9.29 -54.70
C TYR A 4 -33.65 8.57 -54.43
N ALA A 5 -32.74 9.21 -53.71
CA ALA A 5 -31.63 8.53 -53.05
C ALA A 5 -32.04 8.34 -51.58
N ALA A 6 -32.12 7.09 -51.15
CA ALA A 6 -32.47 6.71 -49.80
C ALA A 6 -31.35 7.14 -48.82
N SER A 7 -31.69 7.94 -47.82
CA SER A 7 -30.86 8.23 -46.66
C SER A 7 -31.00 7.08 -45.65
N ALA A 8 -30.02 6.19 -45.61
CA ALA A 8 -29.83 5.28 -44.48
C ALA A 8 -29.16 6.06 -43.33
N PRO A 9 -29.71 6.06 -42.11
CA PRO A 9 -29.04 6.66 -40.97
C PRO A 9 -27.88 5.75 -40.57
N VAL A 10 -26.66 6.23 -40.74
CA VAL A 10 -25.47 5.60 -40.15
C VAL A 10 -25.59 5.76 -38.64
N LEU A 11 -25.99 4.68 -37.97
CA LEU A 11 -25.94 4.58 -36.52
C LEU A 11 -24.45 4.47 -36.14
N VAL A 12 -23.83 5.60 -35.84
CA VAL A 12 -22.48 5.62 -35.25
C VAL A 12 -22.62 5.13 -33.83
N LEU A 13 -22.44 3.82 -33.63
CA LEU A 13 -22.13 3.24 -32.33
C LEU A 13 -20.78 3.82 -31.90
N ILE A 14 -20.83 4.90 -31.14
CA ILE A 14 -19.68 5.35 -30.35
C ILE A 14 -19.48 4.26 -29.30
N LEU A 15 -18.61 3.28 -29.62
CA LEU A 15 -17.96 2.48 -28.60
C LEU A 15 -17.10 3.46 -27.81
N VAL A 16 -17.68 4.02 -26.75
CA VAL A 16 -16.89 4.64 -25.69
C VAL A 16 -16.07 3.49 -25.11
N GLN A 17 -14.83 3.34 -25.58
CA GLN A 17 -13.80 2.77 -24.76
C GLN A 17 -13.80 3.62 -23.49
N MET A 18 -14.42 3.11 -22.41
CA MET A 18 -14.34 3.72 -21.09
C MET A 18 -12.89 3.57 -20.64
N GLY A 19 -12.05 4.48 -21.12
CA GLY A 19 -10.68 4.61 -20.68
C GLY A 19 -10.71 5.02 -19.21
N HIS A 20 -10.21 4.14 -18.35
CA HIS A 20 -9.39 4.41 -17.16
C HIS A 20 -9.81 5.52 -16.18
N ALA A 21 -11.04 6.04 -16.25
CA ALA A 21 -11.57 7.00 -15.31
C ALA A 21 -12.23 6.24 -14.15
N CYS A 22 -11.79 6.53 -12.94
CA CYS A 22 -12.41 5.99 -11.75
C CYS A 22 -13.88 6.41 -11.64
N LEU A 23 -14.70 5.49 -11.17
CA LEU A 23 -16.13 5.68 -11.00
C LEU A 23 -16.41 6.48 -9.72
N ASP A 24 -17.62 7.02 -9.60
CA ASP A 24 -18.12 7.42 -8.29
C ASP A 24 -18.25 6.18 -7.38
N SER A 25 -18.16 6.38 -6.07
CA SER A 25 -18.08 5.27 -5.11
C SER A 25 -19.30 4.32 -5.19
N GLN A 26 -20.52 4.83 -5.38
CA GLN A 26 -21.70 3.97 -5.44
C GLN A 26 -21.75 3.13 -6.72
N SER A 27 -21.40 3.71 -7.87
CA SER A 27 -21.27 2.97 -9.11
C SER A 27 -20.12 1.95 -9.07
N ALA A 28 -19.06 2.27 -8.33
CA ALA A 28 -17.88 1.42 -8.19
C ALA A 28 -18.17 0.10 -7.48
N TYR A 29 -19.08 0.09 -6.49
CA TYR A 29 -19.38 -1.09 -5.67
C TYR A 29 -19.75 -2.32 -6.49
N ARG A 30 -20.43 -2.15 -7.63
CA ARG A 30 -20.82 -3.25 -8.52
C ARG A 30 -19.64 -3.98 -9.17
N PHE A 31 -18.48 -3.33 -9.24
CA PHE A 31 -17.26 -3.85 -9.86
C PHE A 31 -16.15 -4.14 -8.82
N THR A 32 -16.46 -4.03 -7.54
CA THR A 32 -15.50 -4.22 -6.44
C THR A 32 -15.35 -5.69 -6.10
N GLY A 33 -14.16 -6.25 -6.30
CA GLY A 33 -13.82 -7.61 -5.89
C GLY A 33 -13.19 -7.68 -4.51
N THR A 34 -12.42 -6.66 -4.13
CA THR A 34 -11.82 -6.56 -2.80
C THR A 34 -11.90 -5.15 -2.23
N VAL A 35 -11.99 -5.04 -0.91
CA VAL A 35 -11.99 -3.75 -0.17
C VAL A 35 -10.99 -3.82 0.96
N CYS A 36 -10.28 -2.72 1.18
CA CYS A 36 -9.44 -2.50 2.34
C CYS A 36 -10.01 -1.33 3.14
N ARG A 37 -10.30 -1.54 4.43
CA ARG A 37 -10.69 -0.49 5.37
C ARG A 37 -9.67 -0.39 6.48
N LEU A 38 -9.12 0.81 6.64
CA LEU A 38 -8.19 1.19 7.70
C LEU A 38 -8.91 2.13 8.66
N THR A 39 -9.09 1.72 9.90
CA THR A 39 -9.85 2.49 10.90
C THR A 39 -8.96 3.49 11.65
N TYR A 40 -9.57 4.39 12.42
CA TYR A 40 -8.85 5.40 13.19
C TYR A 40 -7.80 4.81 14.16
N PRO A 41 -8.06 3.70 14.88
CA PRO A 41 -7.01 3.00 15.64
C PRO A 41 -5.77 2.62 14.83
N ALA A 42 -5.92 2.18 13.58
CA ALA A 42 -4.78 1.89 12.71
C ALA A 42 -4.01 3.16 12.35
N ALA A 43 -4.73 4.25 12.04
CA ALA A 43 -4.12 5.54 11.75
C ALA A 43 -3.27 6.05 12.92
N LEU A 44 -3.71 5.82 14.17
CA LEU A 44 -2.93 6.15 15.37
C LEU A 44 -1.62 5.35 15.46
N VAL A 45 -1.66 4.04 15.21
CA VAL A 45 -0.45 3.19 15.19
C VAL A 45 0.53 3.64 14.10
N LEU A 46 0.03 3.98 12.92
CA LEU A 46 0.85 4.51 11.83
C LEU A 46 1.40 5.91 12.14
N ASN A 47 0.62 6.74 12.85
CA ASN A 47 1.04 8.09 13.22
C ASN A 47 2.25 8.12 14.18
N GLU A 48 2.47 7.06 14.97
CA GLU A 48 3.72 6.91 15.73
C GLU A 48 4.96 6.87 14.84
N LYS A 49 4.80 6.47 13.57
CA LYS A 49 5.89 6.31 12.61
C LYS A 49 6.06 7.54 11.71
N THR A 50 5.09 8.47 11.71
CA THR A 50 5.13 9.73 10.95
C THR A 50 6.40 10.54 11.25
N THR A 51 6.84 10.58 12.50
CA THR A 51 8.03 11.35 12.89
C THR A 51 9.28 10.93 12.12
N LYS A 52 9.45 9.63 11.82
CA LYS A 52 10.56 9.12 11.02
C LYS A 52 10.46 9.44 9.54
N VAL A 53 9.25 9.41 8.99
CA VAL A 53 9.00 9.81 7.59
C VAL A 53 9.37 11.28 7.40
N ILE A 54 8.97 12.13 8.35
CA ILE A 54 9.24 13.57 8.30
C ILE A 54 10.71 13.87 8.57
N GLU A 55 11.33 13.18 9.52
CA GLU A 55 12.79 13.26 9.74
C GLU A 55 13.56 12.98 8.45
N ALA A 56 13.20 11.89 7.74
CA ALA A 56 13.81 11.54 6.47
C ALA A 56 13.57 12.59 5.38
N ALA A 57 12.35 13.15 5.28
CA ALA A 57 12.05 14.19 4.30
C ALA A 57 12.86 15.48 4.56
N PHE A 58 12.99 15.91 5.81
CA PHE A 58 13.81 17.08 6.15
C PHE A 58 15.29 16.84 5.81
N GLN A 59 15.83 15.65 6.12
CA GLN A 59 17.22 15.29 5.88
C GLN A 59 17.56 15.11 4.40
N HIS A 60 16.64 14.55 3.60
CA HIS A 60 16.84 14.32 2.18
C HIS A 60 16.60 15.57 1.31
N ALA A 61 15.80 16.53 1.81
CA ALA A 61 15.49 17.76 1.09
C ALA A 61 16.77 18.55 0.71
N ARG A 62 16.78 19.08 -0.52
CA ARG A 62 17.89 19.86 -1.06
C ARG A 62 17.60 21.35 -0.98
N TYR A 63 18.35 22.06 -0.13
CA TYR A 63 18.17 23.49 0.05
C TYR A 63 19.08 24.28 -0.89
N PRO A 64 18.51 25.05 -1.86
CA PRO A 64 19.31 25.82 -2.81
C PRO A 64 20.01 27.00 -2.14
N SER A 65 21.06 27.50 -2.79
CA SER A 65 21.71 28.75 -2.39
C SER A 65 20.71 29.91 -2.47
N ILE A 66 20.77 30.81 -1.49
CA ILE A 66 19.94 32.02 -1.43
C ILE A 66 20.85 33.22 -1.62
N GLU A 67 20.71 33.90 -2.75
CA GLU A 67 21.57 35.02 -3.14
C GLU A 67 20.74 36.29 -3.36
N GLY A 68 21.35 37.46 -3.15
CA GLY A 68 20.72 38.74 -3.43
C GLY A 68 21.64 39.93 -3.24
N GLU A 69 21.16 41.09 -3.69
CA GLU A 69 21.82 42.38 -3.48
C GLU A 69 20.93 43.23 -2.56
N LYS A 70 21.53 43.87 -1.54
CA LYS A 70 20.82 44.83 -0.69
C LYS A 70 21.57 46.14 -0.55
N SER A 71 20.83 47.23 -0.71
CA SER A 71 21.34 48.57 -0.40
C SER A 71 21.21 48.87 1.09
N MET A 72 22.35 49.14 1.73
CA MET A 72 22.44 49.51 3.14
C MET A 72 22.78 50.99 3.27
N SER A 73 22.14 51.70 4.22
CA SER A 73 22.28 53.15 4.38
C SER A 73 23.71 53.63 4.67
N ILE A 74 24.59 52.76 5.19
CA ILE A 74 25.96 53.11 5.60
C ILE A 74 27.03 52.44 4.72
N PHE A 75 26.74 51.25 4.17
CA PHE A 75 27.74 50.39 3.51
C PHE A 75 27.57 50.30 1.99
N GLY A 76 26.58 51.00 1.44
CA GLY A 76 26.25 50.93 0.02
C GLY A 76 25.57 49.61 -0.34
N LYS A 77 25.73 49.19 -1.60
CA LYS A 77 25.24 47.90 -2.07
C LYS A 77 26.12 46.77 -1.54
N VAL A 78 25.47 45.75 -1.02
CA VAL A 78 26.08 44.54 -0.50
C VAL A 78 25.45 43.35 -1.20
N ASP A 79 26.28 42.58 -1.88
CA ASP A 79 25.93 41.27 -2.40
C ASP A 79 26.08 40.26 -1.28
N TYR A 80 25.07 39.41 -1.08
CA TYR A 80 25.06 38.37 -0.07
C TYR A 80 24.64 37.02 -0.64
N GLY A 81 25.14 35.94 -0.03
CA GLY A 81 24.78 34.57 -0.39
C GLY A 81 24.76 33.66 0.84
N LEU A 82 23.75 32.82 0.95
CA LEU A 82 23.71 31.69 1.87
C LEU A 82 23.87 30.43 1.03
N HIS A 83 24.97 29.72 1.21
CA HIS A 83 25.32 28.55 0.41
C HIS A 83 25.42 27.30 1.27
N ASN A 84 25.29 26.14 0.61
CA ASN A 84 25.43 24.81 1.21
C ASN A 84 24.57 24.68 2.48
N LEU A 85 23.30 25.10 2.38
CA LEU A 85 22.38 24.98 3.49
C LEU A 85 22.03 23.50 3.68
N GLU A 86 22.34 22.97 4.85
CA GLU A 86 22.13 21.56 5.19
C GLU A 86 21.57 21.45 6.60
N ILE A 87 20.76 20.42 6.85
CA ILE A 87 20.31 20.10 8.21
C ILE A 87 21.46 19.45 8.97
N TYR A 88 21.82 20.06 10.11
CA TYR A 88 22.81 19.53 11.01
C TYR A 88 22.20 18.78 12.19
N ASN A 89 21.10 19.30 12.75
CA ASN A 89 20.38 18.67 13.84
C ASN A 89 18.88 18.82 13.63
N LEU A 90 18.14 17.76 13.93
CA LEU A 90 16.69 17.71 13.78
C LEU A 90 16.08 16.93 14.93
N SER A 91 15.06 17.50 15.54
CA SER A 91 14.20 16.85 16.52
C SER A 91 12.75 17.08 16.11
N ILE A 92 11.99 16.00 15.97
CA ILE A 92 10.56 16.04 15.73
C ILE A 92 9.85 15.85 17.07
N GLY A 93 8.96 16.77 17.44
CA GLY A 93 8.19 16.71 18.67
C GLY A 93 7.03 15.72 18.59
N ARG A 94 5.79 16.23 18.53
CA ARG A 94 4.58 15.40 18.56
C ARG A 94 3.89 15.41 17.21
N SER A 95 3.46 14.24 16.74
CA SER A 95 2.60 14.07 15.56
C SER A 95 1.19 13.68 15.99
N GLU A 96 0.18 14.30 15.40
CA GLU A 96 -1.24 14.02 15.61
C GLU A 96 -1.91 13.80 14.25
N VAL A 97 -2.85 12.86 14.19
CA VAL A 97 -3.59 12.50 12.97
C VAL A 97 -5.10 12.64 13.19
N GLU A 98 -5.77 13.18 12.18
CA GLU A 98 -7.22 13.37 12.13
C GLU A 98 -7.74 12.91 10.77
N LEU A 99 -8.87 12.19 10.75
CA LEU A 99 -9.54 11.87 9.50
C LEU A 99 -10.68 12.85 9.29
N ARG A 100 -10.64 13.62 8.19
CA ARG A 100 -11.60 14.68 7.89
C ARG A 100 -12.49 14.27 6.73
N PRO A 101 -13.78 13.98 6.97
CA PRO A 101 -14.70 13.58 5.91
C PRO A 101 -14.73 14.57 4.75
N ASN A 102 -14.62 14.06 3.52
CA ASN A 102 -14.61 14.84 2.27
C ASN A 102 -13.44 15.82 2.09
N GLU A 103 -12.52 15.92 3.04
CA GLU A 103 -11.34 16.80 2.96
C GLU A 103 -10.06 16.00 2.74
N GLY A 104 -9.76 15.03 3.61
CA GLY A 104 -8.49 14.31 3.59
C GLY A 104 -8.05 13.78 4.95
N VAL A 105 -6.75 13.52 5.08
CA VAL A 105 -6.10 13.17 6.35
C VAL A 105 -5.41 14.43 6.87
N GLY A 106 -5.73 14.90 8.07
CA GLY A 106 -5.01 15.99 8.72
C GLY A 106 -3.86 15.44 9.54
N ILE A 107 -2.64 15.88 9.26
CA ILE A 107 -1.44 15.54 10.04
C ILE A 107 -0.86 16.84 10.60
N ALA A 108 -0.83 16.96 11.93
CA ALA A 108 -0.27 18.10 12.63
C ALA A 108 0.96 17.67 13.42
N ILE A 109 2.08 18.35 13.21
CA ILE A 109 3.35 18.07 13.85
C ILE A 109 3.84 19.32 14.54
N SER A 110 4.02 19.22 15.85
CA SER A 110 4.38 20.34 16.71
C SER A 110 5.74 20.17 17.35
N ASN A 111 6.35 21.29 17.74
CA ASN A 111 7.65 21.34 18.41
C ASN A 111 8.78 20.71 17.59
N VAL A 112 8.83 21.01 16.29
CA VAL A 112 9.98 20.62 15.45
C VAL A 112 11.12 21.60 15.69
N SER A 113 12.28 21.10 16.08
CA SER A 113 13.51 21.88 16.19
C SER A 113 14.48 21.47 15.10
N ALA A 114 14.85 22.39 14.22
CA ALA A 114 15.81 22.14 13.16
C ALA A 114 16.94 23.18 13.19
N VAL A 115 18.17 22.69 13.15
CA VAL A 115 19.39 23.51 13.06
C VAL A 115 19.99 23.31 11.68
N PHE A 116 20.03 24.38 10.90
CA PHE A 116 20.66 24.39 9.59
C PHE A 116 22.06 24.97 9.68
N LYS A 117 23.00 24.42 8.91
CA LYS A 117 24.34 24.96 8.74
C LYS A 117 24.59 25.36 7.31
N GLY A 118 25.50 26.30 7.12
CA GLY A 118 25.92 26.69 5.79
C GLY A 118 27.01 27.75 5.85
N ARG A 119 27.29 28.32 4.68
CA ARG A 119 28.30 29.36 4.51
C ARG A 119 27.66 30.64 4.02
N PHE A 120 27.82 31.71 4.78
CA PHE A 120 27.38 33.04 4.42
C PHE A 120 28.52 33.75 3.70
N THR A 121 28.26 34.24 2.49
CA THR A 121 29.20 35.05 1.70
C THR A 121 28.69 36.47 1.59
N TYR A 122 29.59 37.44 1.57
CA TYR A 122 29.24 38.82 1.24
C TYR A 122 30.36 39.58 0.56
N ALA A 123 29.98 40.51 -0.32
CA ALA A 123 30.87 41.42 -0.99
C ALA A 123 30.29 42.84 -0.99
N TYR A 124 31.15 43.84 -0.79
CA TYR A 124 30.78 45.25 -0.91
C TYR A 124 31.02 45.69 -2.35
N SER A 125 29.97 46.13 -3.05
CA SER A 125 30.04 46.39 -4.50
C SER A 125 30.93 47.59 -4.91
N TRP A 126 31.51 48.31 -3.93
CA TRP A 126 32.36 49.50 -4.15
C TRP A 126 33.86 49.25 -3.92
N LEU A 127 34.25 48.07 -3.44
CA LEU A 127 35.66 47.66 -3.25
C LEU A 127 36.05 46.56 -4.25
N ILE A 128 37.35 46.40 -4.55
CA ILE A 128 37.90 45.23 -5.26
C ILE A 128 37.32 43.99 -4.55
N SER A 129 36.58 43.16 -5.28
CA SER A 129 35.61 42.17 -4.77
C SER A 129 36.22 41.05 -3.92
N VAL A 130 36.72 41.38 -2.73
CA VAL A 130 37.14 40.38 -1.74
C VAL A 130 35.88 39.88 -1.04
N SER A 131 35.32 38.80 -1.59
CA SER A 131 34.23 38.07 -0.96
C SER A 131 34.69 37.56 0.40
N GLN A 132 34.00 38.00 1.45
CA GLN A 132 34.17 37.48 2.80
C GLN A 132 33.24 36.29 3.00
N SER A 133 33.67 35.34 3.81
CA SER A 133 32.92 34.13 4.11
C SER A 133 32.90 33.89 5.61
N VAL A 134 31.75 33.53 6.15
CA VAL A 134 31.56 33.14 7.55
C VAL A 134 30.58 31.97 7.62
N ASP A 135 30.91 30.95 8.38
CA ASP A 135 30.00 29.82 8.59
C ASP A 135 28.88 30.25 9.55
N PHE A 136 27.67 29.71 9.34
CA PHE A 136 26.51 30.05 10.14
C PHE A 136 25.73 28.83 10.60
N GLU A 137 24.96 29.03 11.66
CA GLU A 137 23.92 28.14 12.13
C GLU A 137 22.58 28.89 12.19
N ILE A 138 21.52 28.31 11.63
CA ILE A 138 20.16 28.83 11.77
C ILE A 138 19.38 27.89 12.67
N GLU A 139 19.03 28.37 13.86
CA GLU A 139 18.18 27.66 14.80
C GLU A 139 16.70 27.98 14.51
N SER A 140 15.88 26.95 14.32
CA SER A 140 14.46 27.11 14.01
C SER A 140 13.55 26.25 14.88
N HIS A 141 12.38 26.82 15.22
CA HIS A 141 11.27 26.11 15.86
C HIS A 141 10.05 26.20 14.96
N ILE A 142 9.51 25.05 14.57
CA ILE A 142 8.53 24.92 13.48
C ILE A 142 7.36 24.05 13.93
N ASP A 143 6.16 24.40 13.48
CA ASP A 143 5.03 23.47 13.38
C ASP A 143 4.73 23.18 11.90
N LEU A 144 4.40 21.93 11.61
CA LEU A 144 4.09 21.44 10.27
C LEU A 144 2.65 20.92 10.23
N ALA A 145 1.88 21.36 9.26
CA ALA A 145 0.55 20.83 8.97
C ALA A 145 0.51 20.33 7.52
N ILE A 146 0.10 19.08 7.34
CA ILE A 146 -0.03 18.45 6.03
C ILE A 146 -1.45 17.89 5.95
N ASN A 147 -2.15 18.16 4.85
CA ASN A 147 -3.51 17.68 4.66
C ASN A 147 -3.61 16.80 3.39
N PRO A 148 -3.07 15.57 3.36
CA PRO A 148 -3.13 14.73 2.17
C PRO A 148 -4.57 14.41 1.74
N ARG A 149 -4.86 14.63 0.46
CA ARG A 149 -6.11 14.19 -0.17
C ARG A 149 -5.89 12.91 -0.95
N LEU A 150 -6.71 11.90 -0.68
CA LEU A 150 -6.62 10.64 -1.40
C LEU A 150 -7.50 10.67 -2.66
N TYR A 151 -6.95 10.24 -3.78
CA TYR A 151 -7.66 10.18 -5.05
C TYR A 151 -7.27 8.92 -5.83
N CYS A 152 -8.02 8.65 -6.90
CA CYS A 152 -7.67 7.58 -7.83
C CYS A 152 -6.70 8.12 -8.91
N GLY A 153 -5.44 7.70 -8.83
CA GLY A 153 -4.39 8.06 -9.78
C GLY A 153 -3.97 6.85 -10.61
N ARG A 154 -4.37 6.82 -11.90
CA ARG A 154 -3.98 5.75 -12.85
C ARG A 154 -4.30 4.33 -12.37
N GLY A 155 -5.43 4.14 -11.69
CA GLY A 155 -5.83 2.84 -11.14
C GLY A 155 -5.14 2.49 -9.83
N LYS A 156 -4.38 3.39 -9.22
CA LYS A 156 -3.84 3.25 -7.86
C LYS A 156 -4.46 4.29 -6.92
N VAL A 157 -4.41 4.04 -5.61
CA VAL A 157 -4.58 5.08 -4.59
C VAL A 157 -3.39 6.04 -4.70
N ALA A 158 -3.67 7.33 -4.86
CA ALA A 158 -2.66 8.37 -4.89
C ALA A 158 -2.99 9.43 -3.85
N ALA A 159 -1.96 10.12 -3.35
CA ALA A 159 -2.09 11.20 -2.38
C ALA A 159 -1.67 12.52 -3.01
N ASP A 160 -2.48 13.57 -2.82
CA ASP A 160 -2.12 14.94 -3.10
C ASP A 160 -1.79 15.64 -1.78
N THR A 161 -0.51 15.97 -1.59
CA THR A 161 0.00 16.64 -0.37
C THR A 161 0.34 18.11 -0.60
N SER A 162 -0.22 18.73 -1.64
CA SER A 162 0.00 20.15 -1.97
C SER A 162 -0.42 21.11 -0.85
N ASP A 163 -1.41 20.73 -0.04
CA ASP A 163 -1.80 21.40 1.20
C ASP A 163 -0.78 21.07 2.31
N CYS A 164 0.33 21.81 2.29
CA CYS A 164 1.44 21.68 3.22
C CYS A 164 1.89 23.06 3.74
N HIS A 165 1.92 23.19 5.06
CA HIS A 165 2.17 24.44 5.76
C HIS A 165 3.26 24.26 6.81
N LEU A 166 4.29 25.11 6.76
CA LEU A 166 5.30 25.25 7.82
C LEU A 166 5.10 26.60 8.51
N ILE A 167 4.97 26.59 9.83
CA ILE A 167 4.80 27.76 10.68
C ILE A 167 6.07 27.92 11.50
N PHE A 168 6.82 29.00 11.27
CA PHE A 168 8.06 29.28 12.00
C PHE A 168 7.76 30.14 13.23
N HIS A 169 7.99 29.59 14.42
CA HIS A 169 7.91 30.33 15.69
C HIS A 169 9.22 31.03 16.04
N LYS A 170 10.34 30.47 15.58
CA LYS A 170 11.69 30.98 15.79
C LYS A 170 12.53 30.72 14.54
N LEU A 171 13.37 31.70 14.17
CA LEU A 171 14.36 31.57 13.11
C LEU A 171 15.53 32.51 13.41
N ASN A 172 16.57 32.00 14.07
CA ASN A 172 17.68 32.81 14.56
C ASN A 172 18.98 32.43 13.84
N LEU A 173 19.66 33.43 13.28
CA LEU A 173 20.98 33.28 12.69
C LEU A 173 22.08 33.47 13.75
N HIS A 174 22.96 32.48 13.84
CA HIS A 174 24.19 32.50 14.60
C HIS A 174 25.37 32.45 13.64
N LEU A 175 26.32 33.38 13.78
CA LEU A 175 27.53 33.42 12.97
C LEU A 175 28.68 32.83 13.79
N GLN A 176 29.55 32.06 13.15
CA GLN A 176 30.68 31.44 13.83
C GLN A 176 31.87 32.42 13.95
N GLY A 177 32.34 32.64 15.18
CA GLY A 177 33.51 33.47 15.51
C GLY A 177 33.21 34.94 15.83
N ASP A 178 34.25 35.70 16.21
CA ASP A 178 34.13 37.11 16.64
C ASP A 178 33.91 38.11 15.47
N ARG A 179 33.81 37.61 14.23
CA ARG A 179 33.58 38.42 13.03
C ARG A 179 32.08 38.64 12.81
N GLU A 180 31.46 39.39 13.70
CA GLU A 180 30.07 39.84 13.53
C GLU A 180 30.01 41.32 13.15
N PRO A 181 30.05 41.66 11.86
CA PRO A 181 29.46 42.91 11.42
C PRO A 181 28.00 42.95 11.88
N GLY A 182 27.66 43.83 12.84
CA GLY A 182 26.30 43.91 13.40
C GLY A 182 25.19 44.13 12.37
N TRP A 183 25.54 44.57 11.15
CA TRP A 183 24.62 44.71 10.03
C TRP A 183 24.14 43.36 9.45
N LEU A 184 24.90 42.26 9.58
CA LEU A 184 24.54 40.95 9.02
C LEU A 184 23.31 40.36 9.69
N LYS A 185 23.26 40.39 11.03
CA LYS A 185 22.08 39.97 11.80
C LYS A 185 20.85 40.79 11.43
N ARG A 186 21.03 42.07 11.14
CA ARG A 186 19.96 42.97 10.69
C ARG A 186 19.45 42.59 9.30
N ILE A 187 20.35 42.33 8.34
CA ILE A 187 19.95 41.87 6.99
C ILE A 187 19.18 40.56 7.08
N PHE A 188 19.66 39.62 7.89
CA PHE A 188 18.97 38.35 8.05
C PHE A 188 17.55 38.55 8.59
N THR A 189 17.42 39.29 9.68
CA THR A 189 16.13 39.52 10.35
C THR A 189 15.15 40.27 9.45
N GLU A 190 15.60 41.32 8.77
CA GLU A 190 14.72 42.22 8.01
C GLU A 190 14.41 41.75 6.58
N PHE A 191 15.29 40.93 5.95
CA PHE A 191 15.17 40.64 4.50
C PHE A 191 15.31 39.18 4.12
N VAL A 192 16.21 38.43 4.76
CA VAL A 192 16.52 37.05 4.33
C VAL A 192 15.64 36.02 5.05
N SER A 193 15.17 36.33 6.26
CA SER A 193 14.35 35.45 7.09
C SER A 193 13.13 34.91 6.33
N LEU A 194 12.37 35.77 5.67
CA LEU A 194 11.20 35.38 4.89
C LEU A 194 11.58 34.47 3.71
N THR A 195 12.65 34.80 2.98
CA THR A 195 13.13 33.98 1.86
C THR A 195 13.57 32.60 2.34
N VAL A 196 14.28 32.51 3.47
CA VAL A 196 14.66 31.23 4.09
C VAL A 196 13.41 30.43 4.45
N GLN A 197 12.41 31.04 5.09
CA GLN A 197 11.16 30.34 5.45
C GLN A 197 10.46 29.77 4.21
N LEU A 198 10.36 30.55 3.13
CA LEU A 198 9.72 30.12 1.89
C LEU A 198 10.49 29.00 1.18
N VAL A 199 11.83 29.11 1.12
CA VAL A 199 12.69 28.08 0.52
C VAL A 199 12.63 26.80 1.32
N VAL A 200 12.78 26.86 2.65
CA VAL A 200 12.68 25.68 3.52
C VAL A 200 11.30 25.05 3.42
N LYS A 201 10.22 25.84 3.45
CA LYS A 201 8.85 25.34 3.22
C LYS A 201 8.73 24.61 1.89
N GLY A 202 9.19 25.24 0.80
CA GLY A 202 9.08 24.67 -0.54
C GLY A 202 9.81 23.34 -0.68
N GLN A 203 11.06 23.27 -0.20
CA GLN A 203 11.87 22.05 -0.30
C GLN A 203 11.34 20.93 0.59
N VAL A 204 11.01 21.23 1.85
CA VAL A 204 10.47 20.23 2.79
C VAL A 204 9.13 19.69 2.30
N CYS A 205 8.19 20.56 1.90
CA CYS A 205 6.89 20.10 1.39
C CYS A 205 7.01 19.30 0.09
N SER A 206 7.93 19.70 -0.81
CA SER A 206 8.21 18.94 -2.03
C SER A 206 8.76 17.55 -1.70
N GLU A 207 9.67 17.45 -0.74
CA GLU A 207 10.24 16.16 -0.33
C GLU A 207 9.22 15.27 0.36
N ILE A 208 8.36 15.83 1.23
CA ILE A 208 7.23 15.11 1.83
C ILE A 208 6.32 14.51 0.75
N ASN A 209 6.00 15.28 -0.29
CA ASN A 209 5.20 14.79 -1.41
C ASN A 209 5.92 13.64 -2.15
N SER A 210 7.24 13.73 -2.35
CA SER A 210 8.04 12.67 -2.95
C SER A 210 7.97 11.37 -2.13
N VAL A 211 8.27 11.45 -0.83
CA VAL A 211 8.26 10.31 0.08
C VAL A 211 6.86 9.69 0.21
N ALA A 212 5.81 10.50 0.25
CA ALA A 212 4.43 10.02 0.31
C ALA A 212 4.05 9.21 -0.94
N ASN A 213 4.44 9.67 -2.13
CA ASN A 213 4.19 8.93 -3.38
C ASN A 213 4.98 7.62 -3.43
N ILE A 214 6.26 7.64 -3.04
CA ILE A 214 7.11 6.45 -2.93
C ILE A 214 6.48 5.41 -2.00
N LEU A 215 6.00 5.82 -0.82
CA LEU A 215 5.33 4.93 0.13
C LEU A 215 4.04 4.36 -0.46
N SER A 216 3.23 5.19 -1.12
CA SER A 216 1.98 4.76 -1.75
C SER A 216 2.18 3.72 -2.84
N ASP A 217 3.19 3.93 -3.71
CA ASP A 217 3.54 3.01 -4.77
C ASP A 217 4.08 1.70 -4.19
N PHE A 218 5.01 1.77 -3.23
CA PHE A 218 5.58 0.59 -2.57
C PHE A 218 4.51 -0.28 -1.90
N ILE A 219 3.58 0.32 -1.16
CA ILE A 219 2.50 -0.43 -0.47
C ILE A 219 1.63 -1.17 -1.49
N GLN A 220 1.24 -0.50 -2.57
CA GLN A 220 0.35 -1.11 -3.57
C GLN A 220 1.06 -2.17 -4.42
N GLU A 221 2.31 -1.95 -4.80
CA GLU A 221 3.12 -2.96 -5.49
C GLU A 221 3.39 -4.17 -4.60
N THR A 222 3.64 -3.95 -3.30
CA THR A 222 3.77 -5.03 -2.33
C THR A 222 2.46 -5.82 -2.22
N ALA A 223 1.31 -5.15 -2.20
CA ALA A 223 0.00 -5.82 -2.18
C ALA A 223 -0.29 -6.60 -3.47
N GLU A 224 0.09 -6.08 -4.64
CA GLU A 224 0.00 -6.80 -5.93
C GLU A 224 0.87 -8.06 -5.92
N ASN A 225 2.12 -7.95 -5.44
CA ASN A 225 3.04 -9.08 -5.31
C ASN A 225 2.53 -10.11 -4.29
N PHE A 226 1.94 -9.66 -3.18
CA PHE A 226 1.36 -10.52 -2.16
C PHE A 226 0.25 -11.41 -2.70
N LEU A 227 -0.51 -10.91 -3.67
CA LEU A 227 -1.61 -11.63 -4.34
C LEU A 227 -1.17 -12.34 -5.63
N SER A 228 0.15 -12.49 -5.84
CA SER A 228 0.71 -13.09 -7.04
C SER A 228 1.66 -14.24 -6.72
N ASP A 229 1.61 -15.31 -7.52
CA ASP A 229 2.56 -16.42 -7.47
C ASP A 229 2.71 -17.07 -8.85
N GLY A 230 3.92 -17.03 -9.40
CA GLY A 230 4.19 -17.49 -10.76
C GLY A 230 3.38 -16.71 -11.80
N GLY A 231 2.60 -17.41 -12.63
CA GLY A 231 1.76 -16.80 -13.67
C GLY A 231 0.38 -16.33 -13.19
N ILE A 232 0.04 -16.56 -11.90
CA ILE A 232 -1.26 -16.21 -11.32
C ILE A 232 -1.10 -14.92 -10.53
N GLY A 233 -1.99 -13.95 -10.74
CA GLY A 233 -2.04 -12.73 -9.94
C GLY A 233 -3.45 -12.15 -9.85
N VAL A 234 -3.61 -11.10 -9.05
CA VAL A 234 -4.87 -10.36 -8.89
C VAL A 234 -4.66 -8.89 -9.21
N ASP A 235 -5.43 -8.36 -10.16
CA ASP A 235 -5.48 -6.92 -10.42
C ASP A 235 -6.25 -6.22 -9.29
N ILE A 236 -5.52 -5.52 -8.43
CA ILE A 236 -6.05 -4.68 -7.36
C ILE A 236 -6.12 -3.20 -7.74
N SER A 237 -6.18 -2.88 -9.03
CA SER A 237 -6.48 -1.51 -9.45
C SER A 237 -7.73 -0.98 -8.76
N VAL A 238 -7.71 0.27 -8.32
CA VAL A 238 -8.86 0.88 -7.65
C VAL A 238 -10.01 1.13 -8.62
N THR A 239 -11.24 1.01 -8.11
CA THR A 239 -12.48 1.26 -8.87
C THR A 239 -12.98 2.70 -8.72
N SER A 240 -12.63 3.37 -7.62
CA SER A 240 -12.97 4.77 -7.31
C SER A 240 -11.90 5.42 -6.46
N ALA A 241 -12.02 6.72 -6.20
CA ALA A 241 -11.26 7.36 -5.12
C ALA A 241 -11.61 6.73 -3.75
N PRO A 242 -10.66 6.66 -2.80
CA PRO A 242 -10.94 6.20 -1.45
C PRO A 242 -11.96 7.09 -0.73
N VAL A 243 -12.76 6.48 0.14
CA VAL A 243 -13.68 7.20 1.02
C VAL A 243 -13.01 7.44 2.37
N ILE A 244 -13.13 8.66 2.88
CA ILE A 244 -12.62 9.04 4.21
C ILE A 244 -13.82 9.49 5.05
N THR A 245 -13.97 8.90 6.23
CA THR A 245 -14.90 9.31 7.29
C THR A 245 -14.10 9.80 8.49
N SER A 246 -14.76 10.15 9.60
CA SER A 246 -14.05 10.45 10.86
C SER A 246 -13.40 9.21 11.47
N ASN A 247 -13.84 8.01 11.06
CA ASN A 247 -13.50 6.76 11.73
C ASN A 247 -12.68 5.81 10.86
N TYR A 248 -12.67 5.98 9.53
CA TYR A 248 -11.94 5.09 8.64
C TYR A 248 -11.58 5.72 7.28
N ILE A 249 -10.60 5.11 6.64
CA ILE A 249 -10.24 5.25 5.23
C ILE A 249 -10.57 3.93 4.54
N GLU A 250 -11.27 3.96 3.42
CA GLU A 250 -11.69 2.76 2.69
C GLU A 250 -11.36 2.87 1.20
N SER A 251 -10.67 1.86 0.66
CA SER A 251 -10.33 1.74 -0.76
C SER A 251 -11.00 0.52 -1.39
N TYR A 252 -11.46 0.70 -2.63
CA TYR A 252 -12.21 -0.30 -3.38
C TYR A 252 -11.41 -0.73 -4.59
N HIS A 253 -11.23 -2.04 -4.75
CA HIS A 253 -10.34 -2.63 -5.75
C HIS A 253 -11.10 -3.61 -6.63
N LYS A 254 -10.69 -3.71 -7.90
CA LYS A 254 -11.37 -4.60 -8.87
C LYS A 254 -11.25 -6.06 -8.49
N GLY A 255 -10.12 -6.51 -7.94
CA GLY A 255 -9.92 -7.90 -7.52
C GLY A 255 -9.96 -8.91 -8.68
N LEU A 256 -9.46 -8.55 -9.87
CA LEU A 256 -9.61 -9.41 -11.05
C LEU A 256 -8.42 -10.35 -11.18
N THR A 257 -8.65 -11.64 -10.93
CA THR A 257 -7.62 -12.67 -11.16
C THR A 257 -7.21 -12.70 -12.62
N PHE A 258 -5.91 -12.83 -12.86
CA PHE A 258 -5.37 -13.05 -14.20
C PHE A 258 -4.42 -14.26 -14.21
N TYR A 259 -4.45 -15.00 -15.31
CA TYR A 259 -3.58 -16.14 -15.59
C TYR A 259 -3.47 -16.34 -17.11
N ASN A 260 -2.26 -16.52 -17.62
CA ASN A 260 -1.97 -16.80 -19.04
C ASN A 260 -2.77 -15.90 -20.02
N ASN A 261 -2.64 -14.58 -19.88
CA ASN A 261 -3.34 -13.52 -20.65
C ASN A 261 -4.88 -13.51 -20.54
N THR A 262 -5.46 -14.35 -19.69
CA THR A 262 -6.89 -14.31 -19.37
C THR A 262 -7.07 -13.52 -18.09
N LYS A 263 -8.12 -12.69 -18.03
CA LYS A 263 -8.47 -11.90 -16.85
C LYS A 263 -9.94 -12.11 -16.52
N ALA A 264 -10.23 -12.39 -15.26
CA ALA A 264 -11.58 -12.53 -14.74
C ALA A 264 -12.35 -11.20 -14.86
N VAL A 265 -13.68 -11.30 -14.82
CA VAL A 265 -14.58 -10.14 -14.90
C VAL A 265 -15.57 -10.24 -13.75
N ILE A 266 -15.73 -9.12 -13.03
CA ILE A 266 -16.74 -8.92 -12.00
C ILE A 266 -17.78 -7.97 -12.56
N THR A 267 -19.05 -8.38 -12.53
CA THR A 267 -20.16 -7.60 -13.11
C THR A 267 -21.28 -7.28 -12.13
N ALA A 268 -21.36 -8.03 -11.03
CA ALA A 268 -22.44 -7.92 -10.06
C ALA A 268 -21.91 -8.24 -8.65
N SER A 269 -20.94 -7.45 -8.18
CA SER A 269 -20.45 -7.59 -6.81
C SER A 269 -21.55 -7.35 -5.77
N VAL A 270 -21.51 -8.16 -4.71
CA VAL A 270 -22.42 -8.09 -3.56
C VAL A 270 -21.92 -7.14 -2.46
N PHE A 271 -20.87 -6.38 -2.74
CA PHE A 271 -20.26 -5.47 -1.78
C PHE A 271 -21.24 -4.39 -1.30
N ASN A 272 -21.27 -4.18 0.01
CA ASN A 272 -21.95 -3.05 0.64
C ASN A 272 -21.12 -2.56 1.85
N PRO A 273 -20.85 -1.24 1.98
CA PRO A 273 -20.05 -0.70 3.09
C PRO A 273 -20.53 -1.08 4.50
N ALA A 274 -21.83 -1.36 4.68
CA ALA A 274 -22.42 -1.78 5.95
C ALA A 274 -21.98 -3.20 6.39
N GLN A 275 -21.33 -3.97 5.52
CA GLN A 275 -20.79 -5.30 5.82
C GLN A 275 -19.48 -5.25 6.62
N LEU A 276 -18.84 -4.09 6.69
CA LEU A 276 -17.56 -3.86 7.35
C LEU A 276 -17.79 -3.10 8.66
N GLY A 277 -17.12 -3.56 9.73
CA GLY A 277 -17.13 -2.89 11.03
C GLY A 277 -16.08 -1.78 11.16
N GLU A 278 -15.90 -1.31 12.39
CA GLU A 278 -14.92 -0.27 12.75
C GLU A 278 -14.15 -0.60 14.05
N GLU A 279 -14.33 -1.81 14.61
CA GLU A 279 -13.81 -2.26 15.92
C GLU A 279 -12.38 -2.82 15.88
N ARG A 280 -11.83 -3.04 14.69
CA ARG A 280 -10.48 -3.54 14.43
C ARG A 280 -9.70 -2.54 13.61
N MET A 281 -8.37 -2.60 13.65
CA MET A 281 -7.51 -1.69 12.89
C MET A 281 -7.68 -1.84 11.37
N LEU A 282 -7.75 -3.08 10.89
CA LEU A 282 -7.83 -3.39 9.46
C LEU A 282 -8.97 -4.35 9.17
N TYR A 283 -9.63 -4.12 8.05
CA TYR A 283 -10.58 -5.03 7.45
C TYR A 283 -10.28 -5.24 5.97
N PHE A 284 -10.32 -6.50 5.54
CA PHE A 284 -10.36 -6.89 4.14
C PHE A 284 -11.68 -7.58 3.85
N TRP A 285 -12.36 -7.13 2.81
CA TRP A 285 -13.50 -7.83 2.22
C TRP A 285 -13.06 -8.45 0.91
N ILE A 286 -13.30 -9.74 0.72
CA ILE A 286 -12.87 -10.50 -0.47
C ILE A 286 -14.04 -11.29 -1.02
N SER A 287 -14.45 -10.98 -2.25
CA SER A 287 -15.56 -11.66 -2.94
C SER A 287 -15.21 -13.09 -3.36
N ASP A 288 -16.22 -13.96 -3.39
CA ASP A 288 -16.15 -15.25 -4.08
C ASP A 288 -15.82 -15.07 -5.57
N GLU A 289 -16.22 -13.95 -6.19
CA GLU A 289 -15.86 -13.62 -7.57
C GLU A 289 -14.35 -13.35 -7.76
N VAL A 290 -13.58 -13.20 -6.67
CA VAL A 290 -12.11 -13.18 -6.69
C VAL A 290 -11.54 -14.57 -6.40
N MET A 291 -12.08 -15.25 -5.39
CA MET A 291 -11.56 -16.55 -4.94
C MET A 291 -11.83 -17.68 -5.94
N GLN A 292 -12.99 -17.71 -6.60
CA GLN A 292 -13.33 -18.75 -7.57
C GLN A 292 -12.42 -18.71 -8.81
N PRO A 293 -12.15 -17.54 -9.43
CA PRO A 293 -11.15 -17.46 -10.49
C PRO A 293 -9.73 -17.82 -10.04
N LEU A 294 -9.33 -17.53 -8.79
CA LEU A 294 -8.06 -18.01 -8.24
C LEU A 294 -7.99 -19.55 -8.20
N MET A 295 -9.05 -20.21 -7.75
CA MET A 295 -9.15 -21.68 -7.78
C MET A 295 -9.04 -22.22 -9.21
N THR A 296 -9.69 -21.55 -10.16
CA THR A 296 -9.61 -21.92 -11.58
C THR A 296 -8.19 -21.77 -12.13
N ALA A 297 -7.53 -20.64 -11.86
CA ALA A 297 -6.16 -20.39 -12.29
C ALA A 297 -5.18 -21.40 -11.69
N ALA A 298 -5.28 -21.69 -10.39
CA ALA A 298 -4.44 -22.69 -9.71
C ALA A 298 -4.63 -24.10 -10.28
N HIS A 299 -5.85 -24.47 -10.68
CA HIS A 299 -6.12 -25.73 -11.35
C HIS A 299 -5.46 -25.78 -12.74
N LEU A 300 -5.62 -24.73 -13.56
CA LEU A 300 -5.03 -24.65 -14.90
C LEU A 300 -3.51 -24.65 -14.86
N ASP A 301 -2.91 -24.10 -13.79
CA ASP A 301 -1.47 -24.12 -13.53
C ASP A 301 -0.98 -25.48 -12.98
N GLY A 302 -1.87 -26.45 -12.81
CA GLY A 302 -1.52 -27.81 -12.38
C GLY A 302 -1.16 -27.93 -10.90
N ARG A 303 -1.56 -26.97 -10.05
CA ARG A 303 -1.18 -26.95 -8.62
C ARG A 303 -1.94 -27.95 -7.75
N PHE A 304 -3.09 -28.43 -8.20
CA PHE A 304 -3.89 -29.40 -7.46
C PHE A 304 -3.52 -30.85 -7.80
N VAL A 305 -2.26 -31.21 -7.51
CA VAL A 305 -1.72 -32.58 -7.66
C VAL A 305 -0.94 -32.95 -6.40
N ARG A 306 -1.12 -34.17 -5.89
CA ARG A 306 -0.40 -34.70 -4.74
C ARG A 306 0.05 -36.13 -4.95
N TYR A 307 1.26 -36.44 -4.48
CA TYR A 307 1.80 -37.79 -4.42
C TYR A 307 1.86 -38.22 -2.97
N ILE A 308 1.19 -39.32 -2.65
CA ILE A 308 1.16 -39.92 -1.32
C ILE A 308 1.94 -41.23 -1.41
N SER A 309 2.92 -41.38 -0.52
CA SER A 309 3.69 -42.60 -0.34
C SER A 309 3.71 -42.96 1.15
N GLY A 310 3.85 -44.24 1.47
CA GLY A 310 3.90 -44.67 2.86
C GLY A 310 3.77 -46.18 3.04
N GLN A 311 4.29 -46.66 4.18
CA GLN A 311 4.27 -48.06 4.54
C GLN A 311 2.84 -48.57 4.79
N GLU A 312 1.98 -47.75 5.43
CA GLU A 312 0.55 -48.05 5.61
C GLU A 312 -0.21 -48.15 4.28
N LEU A 313 0.13 -47.31 3.30
CA LEU A 313 -0.49 -47.33 1.97
C LEU A 313 -0.10 -48.60 1.20
N THR A 314 1.15 -49.01 1.36
CA THR A 314 1.69 -50.25 0.78
C THR A 314 1.04 -51.49 1.40
N LEU A 315 0.78 -51.46 2.72
CA LEU A 315 0.09 -52.53 3.44
C LEU A 315 -1.40 -52.64 3.09
N LEU A 316 -2.09 -51.51 2.88
CA LEU A 316 -3.54 -51.48 2.60
C LEU A 316 -3.89 -51.71 1.12
N PHE A 317 -3.05 -51.24 0.19
CA PHE A 317 -3.40 -51.21 -1.25
C PHE A 317 -2.35 -51.87 -2.17
N SER A 318 -1.28 -52.45 -1.62
CA SER A 318 -0.16 -53.01 -2.40
C SER A 318 0.40 -52.03 -3.45
N ALA A 319 0.26 -50.73 -3.19
CA ALA A 319 0.68 -49.64 -4.05
C ALA A 319 1.72 -48.78 -3.31
N PRO A 320 2.98 -48.69 -3.79
CA PRO A 320 4.00 -47.84 -3.17
C PRO A 320 3.69 -46.34 -3.29
N VAL A 321 2.97 -45.92 -4.33
CA VAL A 321 2.68 -44.51 -4.61
C VAL A 321 1.24 -44.35 -5.09
N LEU A 322 0.57 -43.34 -4.56
CA LEU A 322 -0.77 -42.91 -4.95
C LEU A 322 -0.72 -41.46 -5.38
N LYS A 323 -1.13 -41.19 -6.62
CA LYS A 323 -1.24 -39.85 -7.18
C LYS A 323 -2.70 -39.43 -7.11
N VAL A 324 -2.96 -38.24 -6.57
CA VAL A 324 -4.29 -37.62 -6.60
C VAL A 324 -4.21 -36.27 -7.26
N TRP A 325 -5.15 -35.95 -8.12
CA TRP A 325 -5.23 -34.64 -8.76
C TRP A 325 -6.67 -34.20 -8.96
N SER A 326 -6.86 -32.88 -9.10
CA SER A 326 -8.15 -32.32 -9.49
C SER A 326 -8.36 -32.54 -10.99
N VAL A 327 -9.50 -33.12 -11.37
CA VAL A 327 -9.92 -33.40 -12.76
C VAL A 327 -10.49 -32.13 -13.41
N SER A 328 -11.14 -31.29 -12.62
CA SER A 328 -11.68 -29.99 -13.01
C SER A 328 -11.24 -28.91 -12.04
N ALA A 329 -11.46 -27.64 -12.40
CA ALA A 329 -11.35 -26.55 -11.44
C ALA A 329 -12.32 -26.82 -10.26
N PRO A 330 -11.85 -26.70 -9.00
CA PRO A 330 -12.73 -26.76 -7.85
C PRO A 330 -13.70 -25.57 -7.83
N ASP A 331 -14.93 -25.82 -7.42
CA ASP A 331 -15.91 -24.76 -7.13
C ASP A 331 -15.79 -24.35 -5.66
N LEU A 332 -15.60 -23.07 -5.39
CA LEU A 332 -15.49 -22.45 -4.08
C LEU A 332 -16.58 -21.40 -3.92
N TRP A 333 -17.26 -21.45 -2.78
CA TRP A 333 -18.23 -20.42 -2.40
C TRP A 333 -18.31 -20.29 -0.88
N THR A 334 -18.82 -19.18 -0.40
CA THR A 334 -18.88 -18.86 1.02
C THR A 334 -20.31 -18.73 1.50
N THR A 335 -20.51 -19.10 2.76
CA THR A 335 -21.76 -18.98 3.50
C THR A 335 -21.44 -18.60 4.94
N PRO A 336 -22.41 -18.13 5.74
CA PRO A 336 -22.19 -17.88 7.17
C PRO A 336 -21.69 -19.11 7.96
N ASP A 337 -21.97 -20.33 7.49
CA ASP A 337 -21.51 -21.57 8.14
C ASP A 337 -20.04 -21.91 7.81
N GLY A 338 -19.44 -21.28 6.79
CA GLY A 338 -18.08 -21.55 6.36
C GLY A 338 -17.82 -21.37 4.86
N THR A 339 -16.58 -21.55 4.45
CA THR A 339 -16.16 -21.62 3.05
C THR A 339 -16.32 -23.04 2.55
N HIS A 340 -17.04 -23.24 1.45
CA HIS A 340 -17.29 -24.54 0.85
C HIS A 340 -16.41 -24.72 -0.37
N VAL A 341 -15.83 -25.92 -0.53
CA VAL A 341 -15.10 -26.30 -1.75
C VAL A 341 -15.65 -27.62 -2.27
N LYS A 342 -16.03 -27.64 -3.53
CA LYS A 342 -16.42 -28.84 -4.26
C LYS A 342 -15.36 -29.15 -5.31
N ALA A 343 -14.69 -30.29 -5.14
CA ALA A 343 -13.65 -30.74 -6.07
C ALA A 343 -14.01 -32.11 -6.64
N MET A 344 -13.67 -32.31 -7.91
CA MET A 344 -13.66 -33.62 -8.56
C MET A 344 -12.21 -34.09 -8.64
N ALA A 345 -11.87 -35.13 -7.90
CA ALA A 345 -10.52 -35.66 -7.83
C ALA A 345 -10.43 -37.02 -8.52
N ALA A 346 -9.31 -37.25 -9.20
CA ALA A 346 -8.93 -38.55 -9.72
C ALA A 346 -7.77 -39.11 -8.90
N VAL A 347 -7.84 -40.41 -8.64
CA VAL A 347 -6.79 -41.16 -7.95
C VAL A 347 -6.21 -42.18 -8.91
N GLU A 348 -4.89 -42.23 -9.00
CA GLU A 348 -4.13 -43.27 -9.68
C GLU A 348 -3.22 -43.97 -8.68
N MET A 349 -3.31 -45.30 -8.65
CA MET A 349 -2.42 -46.14 -7.85
C MET A 349 -1.48 -46.89 -8.78
N THR A 350 -0.17 -46.79 -8.55
CA THR A 350 0.82 -47.56 -9.30
C THR A 350 1.33 -48.71 -8.44
N SER A 351 1.04 -49.95 -8.83
CA SER A 351 1.61 -51.13 -8.17
C SER A 351 3.03 -51.41 -8.69
N GLY A 352 3.89 -51.94 -7.83
CA GLY A 352 5.30 -52.21 -8.15
C GLY A 352 5.53 -53.24 -9.26
N SER A 353 4.49 -53.95 -9.72
CA SER A 353 4.58 -54.97 -10.78
C SER A 353 4.11 -54.51 -12.17
N GLY A 354 3.93 -53.20 -12.38
CA GLY A 354 3.89 -52.61 -13.73
C GLY A 354 2.62 -52.84 -14.57
N ALA A 355 1.48 -53.28 -14.01
CA ALA A 355 0.33 -53.63 -14.85
C ALA A 355 -1.08 -53.28 -14.32
N SER A 356 -1.25 -52.50 -13.26
CA SER A 356 -2.60 -52.12 -12.82
C SER A 356 -2.64 -50.71 -12.22
N SER A 357 -3.14 -49.74 -13.01
CA SER A 357 -3.60 -48.45 -12.51
C SER A 357 -5.11 -48.53 -12.25
N LEU A 358 -5.52 -48.31 -11.00
CA LEU A 358 -6.93 -48.10 -10.68
C LEU A 358 -7.21 -46.60 -10.73
N TYR A 359 -8.13 -46.21 -11.61
CA TYR A 359 -8.63 -44.84 -11.72
C TYR A 359 -9.96 -44.72 -10.99
N VAL A 360 -10.09 -43.75 -10.08
CA VAL A 360 -11.34 -43.47 -9.38
C VAL A 360 -11.60 -41.97 -9.37
N GLU A 361 -12.75 -41.57 -9.91
CA GLU A 361 -13.27 -40.22 -9.80
C GLU A 361 -14.12 -40.07 -8.53
N MET A 362 -13.91 -38.98 -7.81
CA MET A 362 -14.64 -38.68 -6.59
C MET A 362 -15.03 -37.21 -6.54
N VAL A 363 -16.30 -36.94 -6.27
CA VAL A 363 -16.78 -35.59 -5.96
C VAL A 363 -16.92 -35.46 -4.44
N ARG A 364 -16.27 -34.45 -3.86
CA ARG A 364 -16.37 -34.14 -2.42
C ARG A 364 -16.71 -32.67 -2.23
N LYS A 365 -17.57 -32.40 -1.26
CA LYS A 365 -17.87 -31.07 -0.75
C LYS A 365 -17.23 -30.95 0.64
N ALA A 366 -16.38 -29.95 0.80
CA ALA A 366 -15.66 -29.62 2.03
C ALA A 366 -16.29 -28.39 2.67
N LEU A 367 -16.42 -28.38 4.00
CA LEU A 367 -16.55 -27.16 4.77
C LEU A 367 -15.17 -26.82 5.34
N ILE A 368 -14.62 -25.68 4.95
CA ILE A 368 -13.38 -25.12 5.45
C ILE A 368 -13.77 -23.96 6.37
N SER A 369 -13.73 -24.21 7.68
CA SER A 369 -13.68 -23.15 8.67
C SER A 369 -12.22 -22.90 9.03
N PHE A 370 -11.69 -21.74 8.66
CA PHE A 370 -10.40 -21.27 9.17
C PHE A 370 -10.46 -21.34 10.71
N PHE A 371 -9.52 -22.05 11.33
CA PHE A 371 -9.39 -22.34 12.77
C PHE A 371 -10.29 -23.40 13.44
N ARG A 372 -11.16 -24.13 12.72
CA ARG A 372 -11.84 -25.30 13.33
C ARG A 372 -11.99 -26.46 12.35
N LYS A 373 -11.46 -27.62 12.72
CA LYS A 373 -11.66 -28.88 11.97
C LYS A 373 -13.03 -29.47 12.33
N GLN A 374 -13.96 -29.53 11.38
CA GLN A 374 -15.14 -30.38 11.53
C GLN A 374 -15.03 -31.56 10.54
N LYS A 375 -14.88 -32.76 11.11
CA LYS A 375 -14.71 -34.02 10.37
C LYS A 375 -16.06 -34.71 10.22
N GLU A 376 -16.51 -34.91 8.99
CA GLU A 376 -17.36 -36.06 8.66
C GLU A 376 -16.88 -36.68 7.35
N CYS A 377 -16.47 -37.94 7.43
CA CYS A 377 -15.98 -38.71 6.30
C CYS A 377 -16.66 -40.08 6.35
N VAL A 378 -17.71 -40.26 5.55
CA VAL A 378 -18.67 -41.39 5.67
C VAL A 378 -18.42 -42.50 4.63
N HIS A 379 -17.33 -42.48 3.86
CA HIS A 379 -17.03 -43.62 2.98
C HIS A 379 -15.56 -43.78 2.57
N LYS A 380 -15.07 -45.03 2.73
CA LYS A 380 -13.73 -45.59 2.39
C LYS A 380 -12.54 -44.92 3.09
N GLN A 381 -11.75 -45.75 3.79
CA GLN A 381 -10.61 -45.35 4.64
C GLN A 381 -9.54 -44.53 3.90
N CYS A 382 -9.29 -44.84 2.62
CA CYS A 382 -8.36 -44.10 1.77
C CYS A 382 -8.77 -42.63 1.53
N VAL A 383 -10.07 -42.37 1.42
CA VAL A 383 -10.63 -41.03 1.14
C VAL A 383 -10.55 -40.12 2.36
N CYS A 384 -10.68 -40.70 3.55
CA CYS A 384 -10.59 -40.00 4.82
C CYS A 384 -9.16 -39.49 5.06
N VAL A 385 -8.17 -40.35 4.81
CA VAL A 385 -6.75 -40.01 4.93
C VAL A 385 -6.37 -38.91 3.94
N TYR A 386 -6.74 -39.07 2.66
CA TYR A 386 -6.47 -38.07 1.62
C TYR A 386 -7.03 -36.69 1.98
N PHE A 387 -8.31 -36.62 2.35
CA PHE A 387 -8.98 -35.36 2.61
C PHE A 387 -8.40 -34.64 3.84
N SER A 388 -8.06 -35.40 4.89
CA SER A 388 -7.41 -34.83 6.07
C SER A 388 -6.00 -34.30 5.81
N SER A 389 -5.24 -34.96 4.92
CA SER A 389 -3.93 -34.51 4.47
C SER A 389 -4.03 -33.29 3.55
N PHE A 390 -5.04 -33.24 2.69
CA PHE A 390 -5.23 -32.15 1.73
C PHE A 390 -5.47 -30.80 2.42
N VAL A 391 -6.35 -30.76 3.43
CA VAL A 391 -6.63 -29.51 4.16
C VAL A 391 -5.38 -29.00 4.88
N LEU A 392 -4.59 -29.90 5.46
CA LEU A 392 -3.31 -29.57 6.11
C LEU A 392 -2.26 -29.05 5.12
N ASP A 393 -2.13 -29.72 3.96
CA ASP A 393 -1.21 -29.30 2.90
C ASP A 393 -1.60 -27.94 2.32
N LEU A 394 -2.91 -27.66 2.18
CA LEU A 394 -3.41 -26.37 1.71
C LEU A 394 -3.13 -25.25 2.72
N GLU A 395 -3.40 -25.49 4.01
CA GLU A 395 -3.10 -24.56 5.10
C GLU A 395 -1.59 -24.24 5.15
N HIS A 396 -0.75 -25.27 5.07
CA HIS A 396 0.70 -25.10 5.06
C HIS A 396 1.20 -24.39 3.80
N GLY A 397 0.65 -24.73 2.62
CA GLY A 397 1.00 -24.10 1.35
C GLY A 397 0.67 -22.61 1.32
N ILE A 398 -0.54 -22.24 1.79
CA ILE A 398 -0.96 -20.84 1.90
C ILE A 398 -0.09 -20.11 2.92
N THR A 399 0.12 -20.67 4.12
CA THR A 399 0.97 -20.04 5.15
C THR A 399 2.38 -19.80 4.62
N THR A 400 2.97 -20.79 3.95
CA THR A 400 4.31 -20.66 3.35
C THR A 400 4.35 -19.56 2.29
N LEU A 401 3.28 -19.42 1.49
CA LEU A 401 3.19 -18.35 0.49
C LEU A 401 3.11 -16.98 1.16
N LEU A 402 2.27 -16.82 2.18
CA LEU A 402 2.12 -15.57 2.93
C LEU A 402 3.43 -15.18 3.63
N ASP A 403 4.13 -16.13 4.24
CA ASP A 403 5.42 -15.91 4.91
C ASP A 403 6.52 -15.55 3.91
N ARG A 404 6.54 -16.17 2.73
CA ARG A 404 7.47 -15.80 1.65
C ARG A 404 7.26 -14.36 1.17
N GLN A 405 6.03 -13.88 1.24
CA GLN A 405 5.67 -12.50 0.90
C GLN A 405 5.79 -11.54 2.10
N GLY A 406 6.37 -12.00 3.22
CA GLY A 406 6.72 -11.15 4.36
C GLY A 406 5.60 -10.92 5.37
N LEU A 407 4.50 -11.70 5.35
CA LEU A 407 3.43 -11.56 6.34
C LEU A 407 3.95 -11.77 7.78
N ASN A 408 4.90 -12.70 7.95
CA ASN A 408 5.56 -13.00 9.22
C ASN A 408 6.42 -11.85 9.78
N LEU A 409 6.67 -10.79 9.01
CA LEU A 409 7.38 -9.60 9.50
C LEU A 409 6.47 -8.70 10.32
N PHE A 410 5.15 -8.80 10.16
CA PHE A 410 4.17 -8.00 10.88
C PHE A 410 3.62 -8.74 12.10
N ASP A 411 3.35 -7.99 13.17
CA ASP A 411 2.66 -8.53 14.34
C ASP A 411 1.15 -8.47 14.11
N ILE A 412 0.55 -9.59 13.72
CA ILE A 412 -0.88 -9.70 13.44
C ILE A 412 -1.60 -10.19 14.69
N MET A 413 -2.48 -9.36 15.22
CA MET A 413 -3.20 -9.58 16.47
C MET A 413 -4.70 -9.69 16.24
N ASN A 414 -5.41 -10.41 17.12
CA ASN A 414 -6.87 -10.47 17.16
C ASN A 414 -7.54 -10.68 15.78
N HIS A 415 -6.93 -11.51 14.94
CA HIS A 415 -7.40 -11.72 13.58
C HIS A 415 -8.53 -12.73 13.53
N ASP A 416 -9.57 -12.42 12.75
CA ASP A 416 -10.66 -13.33 12.44
C ASP A 416 -10.87 -13.40 10.93
N VAL A 417 -11.21 -14.60 10.45
CA VAL A 417 -11.62 -14.85 9.07
C VAL A 417 -13.07 -15.33 9.11
N ILE A 418 -13.98 -14.47 8.68
CA ILE A 418 -15.43 -14.63 8.84
C ILE A 418 -16.06 -14.82 7.46
N PRO A 419 -16.42 -16.04 7.07
CA PRO A 419 -17.12 -16.30 5.82
C PRO A 419 -18.57 -15.81 5.91
N GLN A 420 -19.06 -15.25 4.82
CA GLN A 420 -20.41 -14.71 4.67
C GLN A 420 -21.00 -15.21 3.35
N ASN A 421 -22.22 -14.80 3.01
CA ASN A 421 -22.84 -15.23 1.76
C ASN A 421 -22.19 -14.51 0.56
N GLY A 422 -21.26 -15.18 -0.14
CA GLY A 422 -20.61 -14.68 -1.35
C GLY A 422 -19.31 -13.88 -1.13
N TYR A 423 -18.82 -13.80 0.11
CA TYR A 423 -17.55 -13.14 0.44
C TYR A 423 -16.95 -13.64 1.76
N VAL A 424 -15.68 -13.32 1.99
CA VAL A 424 -14.99 -13.47 3.28
C VAL A 424 -14.61 -12.09 3.81
N LEU A 425 -14.85 -11.89 5.11
CA LEU A 425 -14.36 -10.75 5.87
C LEU A 425 -13.13 -11.19 6.67
N ILE A 426 -12.01 -10.51 6.50
CA ILE A 426 -10.83 -10.65 7.34
C ILE A 426 -10.74 -9.37 8.18
N GLN A 427 -10.67 -9.50 9.49
CA GLN A 427 -10.50 -8.36 10.39
C GLN A 427 -9.33 -8.63 11.31
N MET A 428 -8.52 -7.62 11.61
CA MET A 428 -7.32 -7.78 12.45
C MET A 428 -6.85 -6.47 13.06
N ASP A 429 -6.09 -6.60 14.14
CA ASP A 429 -5.22 -5.56 14.66
C ASP A 429 -3.78 -5.83 14.23
N PHE A 430 -2.94 -4.80 14.15
CA PHE A 430 -1.54 -4.99 13.80
C PHE A 430 -0.59 -4.09 14.59
N GLY A 431 0.59 -4.65 14.88
CA GLY A 431 1.73 -3.89 15.36
C GLY A 431 2.64 -3.58 14.18
N PHE A 432 3.00 -2.30 14.00
CA PHE A 432 3.92 -1.89 12.93
C PHE A 432 5.38 -1.92 13.43
N PRO A 433 6.22 -2.88 12.99
CA PRO A 433 7.59 -2.98 13.46
C PRO A 433 8.42 -1.78 12.98
N HIS A 434 8.99 -1.04 13.93
CA HIS A 434 9.71 0.20 13.62
C HIS A 434 10.87 0.02 12.63
N HIS A 435 11.59 -1.11 12.73
CA HIS A 435 12.76 -1.39 11.90
C HIS A 435 12.43 -1.51 10.41
N LEU A 436 11.23 -1.98 10.05
CA LEU A 436 10.83 -2.15 8.64
C LEU A 436 10.75 -0.79 7.93
N LEU A 437 10.15 0.22 8.56
CA LEU A 437 10.09 1.56 7.98
C LEU A 437 11.47 2.20 7.90
N VAL A 438 12.28 2.10 8.96
CA VAL A 438 13.62 2.69 8.98
C VAL A 438 14.49 2.07 7.88
N GLU A 439 14.47 0.76 7.73
CA GLU A 439 15.22 0.08 6.67
C GLU A 439 14.71 0.43 5.27
N PHE A 440 13.39 0.55 5.10
CA PHE A 440 12.78 0.99 3.85
C PHE A 440 13.22 2.40 3.46
N LEU A 441 13.08 3.37 4.38
CA LEU A 441 13.47 4.77 4.13
C LEU A 441 14.96 4.85 3.78
N ARG A 442 15.80 4.14 4.53
CA ARG A 442 17.24 4.07 4.29
C ARG A 442 17.57 3.53 2.89
N LYS A 443 16.93 2.44 2.46
CA LYS A 443 17.20 1.85 1.12
C LYS A 443 16.68 2.68 -0.05
N THR A 444 15.73 3.57 0.21
CA THR A 444 14.99 4.28 -0.85
C THR A 444 15.44 5.71 -1.01
N LEU A 445 15.93 6.35 0.06
CA LEU A 445 16.34 7.75 0.08
C LEU A 445 17.86 7.95 0.18
N GLU A 446 18.64 6.90 0.49
CA GLU A 446 20.11 6.90 0.40
C GLU A 446 20.57 6.11 -0.84
#